data_AF-A0A921NNS2-F1
#
_entry.id   AF-A0A921NNS2-F1
#
_cell.length_a   1.000
_cell.length_b   1.000
_cell.length_c   1.000
_cell.angle_alpha   90.00
_cell.angle_beta   90.00
_cell.angle_gamma   90.00
#
_symmetry.space_group_name_H-M   'P 1'
#
loop_
_entity.id
_entity.type
_entity.pdbx_description
1 polymer ?
#
loop_
_entity_poly.entity_id
_entity_poly.type
_entity_poly.pdbx_seq_one_letter_code
_entity_poly.pdbx_strand_id
1 'polypeptide(L)' 'MFYRDFRASAQDESTPAEVDDPLVRFERAHELLSRSAEGKRIGEQEAEWLASYRQSAEFRQQMEMYEIYGDRMFAR' A
#
# COMPACT_ATOMS: atom_id res chain seq x y z
N MET A 1 -30.17 34.96 -8.73
CA MET A 1 -30.15 33.73 -7.92
C MET A 1 -28.71 33.24 -7.85
N PHE A 2 -28.16 33.18 -6.64
CA PHE A 2 -26.92 32.49 -6.24
C PHE A 2 -27.07 30.97 -6.56
N TYR A 3 -26.07 30.16 -6.93
CA TYR A 3 -24.74 29.87 -6.39
C TYR A 3 -23.77 29.62 -7.58
N ARG A 4 -22.56 30.17 -7.69
CA ARG A 4 -21.34 30.09 -6.86
C ARG A 4 -20.81 28.65 -6.67
N ASP A 5 -19.51 28.53 -6.97
CA ASP A 5 -18.57 27.49 -6.55
C ASP A 5 -18.36 26.28 -7.48
N PHE A 6 -17.51 26.56 -8.47
CA PHE A 6 -16.43 25.71 -8.97
C PHE A 6 -15.80 24.89 -7.83
N ARG A 7 -16.31 23.69 -7.54
CA ARG A 7 -15.64 22.74 -6.64
C ARG A 7 -14.60 21.96 -7.43
N ALA A 8 -13.46 22.63 -7.60
CA ALA A 8 -12.19 21.97 -7.80
C ALA A 8 -11.94 20.93 -6.68
N SER A 9 -11.22 19.87 -7.08
CA SER A 9 -10.39 19.04 -6.20
C SER A 9 -11.12 18.14 -5.20
N ALA A 10 -11.67 17.04 -5.69
CA ALA A 10 -11.86 15.83 -4.89
C ALA A 10 -11.68 14.57 -5.73
N GLN A 11 -10.66 14.55 -6.58
CA GLN A 11 -10.04 13.32 -7.04
C GLN A 11 -8.55 13.55 -6.90
N ASP A 12 -8.07 13.39 -5.68
CA ASP A 12 -6.73 12.86 -5.49
C ASP A 12 -6.82 11.40 -5.98
N GLU A 13 -6.81 11.26 -7.30
CA GLU A 13 -6.50 10.01 -7.99
C GLU A 13 -5.00 9.80 -7.79
N SER A 14 -4.58 9.58 -6.54
CA SER A 14 -3.35 8.88 -6.25
C SER A 14 -3.59 7.41 -6.63
N THR A 15 -3.77 7.14 -7.92
CA THR A 15 -3.29 5.89 -8.49
C THR A 15 -1.79 5.90 -8.24
N PRO A 16 -1.22 4.99 -7.43
CA PRO A 16 0.22 4.89 -7.36
C PRO A 16 0.67 4.22 -8.65
N ALA A 17 0.77 5.00 -9.71
CA ALA A 17 1.53 4.67 -10.89
C ALA A 17 3.02 4.67 -10.52
N GLU A 18 3.71 3.62 -10.96
CA GLU A 18 5.16 3.39 -10.82
C GLU A 18 5.70 3.28 -9.40
N VAL A 19 5.52 2.10 -8.83
CA VAL A 19 6.50 1.55 -7.90
C VAL A 19 7.17 0.38 -8.60
N ASP A 20 8.22 0.64 -9.39
CA ASP A 20 8.96 -0.39 -10.13
C ASP A 20 9.92 -1.19 -9.22
N ASP A 21 10.05 -0.79 -7.95
CA ASP A 21 10.88 -1.49 -6.96
C ASP A 21 10.04 -2.52 -6.16
N PRO A 22 10.37 -3.83 -6.25
CA PRO A 22 9.76 -4.87 -5.43
C PRO A 22 9.78 -4.59 -3.92
N LEU A 23 10.84 -3.93 -3.42
CA LEU A 23 10.97 -3.62 -1.99
C LEU A 23 9.93 -2.59 -1.54
N VAL A 24 9.68 -1.57 -2.36
CA VAL A 24 8.71 -0.51 -2.02
C VAL A 24 7.28 -1.04 -2.08
N ARG A 25 6.98 -1.95 -3.02
CA ARG A 25 5.68 -2.66 -3.03
C ARG A 25 5.51 -3.50 -1.76
N PHE A 26 6.56 -4.18 -1.34
CA PHE A 26 6.55 -4.96 -0.11
C PHE A 26 6.40 -4.07 1.15
N GLU A 27 7.11 -2.95 1.23
CA GLU A 27 6.99 -1.97 2.33
C GLU A 27 5.55 -1.49 2.48
N ARG A 28 4.90 -1.13 1.36
CA ARG A 28 3.48 -0.75 1.35
C ARG A 28 2.59 -1.89 1.87
N ALA A 29 2.81 -3.12 1.41
CA ALA A 29 2.02 -4.27 1.86
C ALA A 29 2.20 -4.51 3.36
N HIS A 30 3.44 -4.38 3.86
CA HIS A 30 3.76 -4.54 5.27
C HIS A 30 3.08 -3.46 6.14
N GLU A 31 3.08 -2.21 5.69
CA GLU A 31 2.38 -1.11 6.39
C GLU A 31 0.88 -1.39 6.50
N LEU A 32 0.23 -1.82 5.41
CA LEU A 32 -1.20 -2.15 5.42
C LEU A 32 -1.52 -3.31 6.37
N LEU A 33 -0.63 -4.31 6.45
CA LEU A 33 -0.76 -5.42 7.40
C LEU A 33 -0.60 -4.94 8.85
N SER A 34 0.38 -4.07 9.14
CA SER A 34 0.56 -3.47 10.46
C SER A 34 -0.66 -2.66 10.89
N ARG A 35 -1.16 -1.78 10.01
CA ARG A 35 -2.39 -1.00 10.26
C ARG A 35 -3.57 -1.90 10.60
N SER A 36 -3.76 -2.98 9.84
CA SER A 36 -4.82 -3.95 10.08
C SER A 36 -4.64 -4.67 11.44
N ALA A 37 -3.41 -5.08 11.78
CA ALA A 37 -3.09 -5.73 13.06
C ALA A 37 -3.32 -4.79 14.26
N GLU A 38 -3.10 -3.49 14.09
CA GLU A 38 -3.40 -2.45 15.08
C GLU A 38 -4.91 -2.11 15.17
N GLY A 39 -5.77 -2.78 14.38
CA GLY A 39 -7.21 -2.53 14.33
C GLY A 39 -7.60 -1.26 13.56
N LYS A 40 -6.66 -0.64 12.83
CA LYS A 40 -6.97 0.51 11.96
C LYS A 40 -7.62 0.01 10.69
N ARG A 41 -8.68 0.71 10.25
CA ARG A 41 -9.31 0.42 8.95
C ARG A 41 -8.35 0.78 7.81
N ILE A 42 -8.27 -0.12 6.84
CA ILE A 42 -7.73 0.13 5.51
C ILE A 42 -8.89 0.34 4.54
N GLY A 43 -8.69 1.15 3.51
CA GLY A 43 -9.67 1.40 2.46
C GLY A 43 -9.92 0.15 1.61
N GLU A 44 -11.05 0.12 0.90
CA GLU A 44 -11.44 -1.00 0.03
C GLU A 44 -10.40 -1.26 -1.08
N GLN A 45 -9.95 -0.21 -1.76
CA GLN A 45 -8.91 -0.31 -2.78
C GLN A 45 -7.56 -0.79 -2.22
N GLU A 46 -7.19 -0.38 -0.99
CA GLU A 46 -5.99 -0.85 -0.31
C GLU A 46 -6.11 -2.35 0.01
N ALA A 47 -7.28 -2.79 0.48
CA ALA A 47 -7.55 -4.18 0.80
C ALA A 47 -7.55 -5.08 -0.44
N GLU A 48 -8.17 -4.65 -1.54
CA GLU A 48 -8.17 -5.37 -2.81
C GLU A 48 -6.76 -5.49 -3.39
N TRP A 49 -6.01 -4.38 -3.40
CA TRP A 49 -4.62 -4.38 -3.84
C TRP A 49 -3.77 -5.34 -2.99
N LEU A 50 -3.90 -5.29 -1.66
CA LEU A 50 -3.17 -6.19 -0.76
C LEU A 50 -3.55 -7.65 -0.98
N ALA A 51 -4.83 -7.95 -1.17
CA ALA A 51 -5.32 -9.30 -1.42
C ALA A 51 -4.77 -9.89 -2.73
N SER A 52 -4.68 -9.08 -3.78
CA SER A 52 -4.06 -9.47 -5.05
C SER A 52 -2.55 -9.64 -4.91
N TYR A 53 -1.87 -8.66 -4.31
CA TYR A 53 -0.41 -8.64 -4.17
C TYR A 53 0.12 -9.81 -3.32
N ARG A 54 -0.58 -10.19 -2.25
CA ARG A 54 -0.21 -11.32 -1.38
C ARG A 54 -0.14 -12.68 -2.09
N GLN A 55 -0.82 -12.82 -3.24
CA GLN A 55 -0.81 -14.05 -4.03
C GLN A 55 0.39 -14.12 -5.00
N SER A 56 1.12 -13.02 -5.16
CA SER A 56 2.26 -12.95 -6.09
C SER A 56 3.47 -13.76 -5.59
N ALA A 57 4.33 -14.16 -6.52
CA ALA A 57 5.62 -14.75 -6.17
C ALA A 57 6.57 -13.71 -5.54
N GLU A 58 6.45 -12.43 -5.94
CA GLU A 58 7.22 -11.32 -5.38
C GLU A 58 6.96 -11.18 -3.88
N PHE A 59 5.70 -11.09 -3.46
CA PHE A 59 5.35 -10.98 -2.05
C PHE A 59 5.91 -12.15 -1.23
N ARG A 60 5.84 -13.38 -1.75
CA ARG A 60 6.37 -14.56 -1.07
C ARG A 60 7.88 -14.48 -0.88
N GLN A 61 8.62 -14.14 -1.92
CA GLN A 61 10.09 -13.98 -1.83
C GLN A 61 10.48 -12.85 -0.87
N GLN A 62 9.77 -11.73 -0.92
CA GLN A 62 10.05 -10.61 -0.01
C GLN A 62 9.68 -10.93 1.44
N MET A 63 8.62 -11.71 1.66
CA MET A 63 8.27 -12.18 3.00
C MET A 63 9.33 -13.13 3.55
N GLU A 64 9.87 -14.06 2.74
CA GLU A 64 11.00 -14.91 3.15
C GLU A 64 12.23 -14.07 3.53
N MET A 65 12.53 -13.02 2.76
CA MET A 65 13.59 -12.08 3.10
C MET A 65 13.29 -11.31 4.41
N TYR A 66 12.05 -10.88 4.61
CA TYR A 66 11.62 -10.20 5.82
C TYR A 66 11.71 -11.11 7.05
N GLU A 67 11.40 -12.41 6.93
CA GLU A 67 11.56 -13.37 8.02
C GLU A 67 13.04 -13.52 8.45
N ILE A 68 13.99 -13.35 7.51
CA ILE A 68 15.43 -13.45 7.78
C ILE A 68 16.00 -12.13 8.34
N TYR A 69 15.66 -11.00 7.72
CA TYR A 69 16.30 -9.71 7.98
C TYR A 69 15.45 -8.76 8.83
N GLY A 70 14.15 -9.00 8.93
CA GLY A 70 13.18 -8.14 9.60
C GLY A 70 13.19 -6.73 9.05
N ASP A 71 13.00 -5.75 9.93
CA ASP A 71 12.92 -4.33 9.57
C ASP A 71 14.22 -3.77 8.95
N ARG A 72 15.35 -4.48 9.07
CA ARG A 72 16.60 -4.09 8.38
C ARG A 72 16.46 -4.10 6.86
N MET A 73 15.49 -4.83 6.34
CA MET A 73 15.16 -4.85 4.92
C MET A 73 14.73 -3.46 4.40
N PHE A 74 14.23 -2.58 5.29
CA PHE A 74 13.78 -1.23 4.97
C PHE A 74 14.77 -0.13 5.37
N ALA A 75 15.93 -0.50 5.94
CA ALA A 75 16.92 0.48 6.36
C ALA A 75 17.61 1.09 5.11
N ARG A 76 17.35 2.38 4.88
CA ARG A 76 17.93 3.21 3.81
C ARG A 76 18.63 4.43 4.38
#